data_AF-A0A8D4N2M8-F1
#
_entry.id   AF-A0A8D4N2M8-F1
#
_cell.length_a   1.000
_cell.length_b   1.000
_cell.length_c   1.000
_cell.angle_alpha   90.00
_cell.angle_beta   90.00
_cell.angle_gamma   90.00
#
_symmetry.space_group_name_H-M   'P 1'
#
loop_
_entity.id
_entity.type
_entity.pdbx_description
1 polymer ?
#
loop_
_entity_poly.entity_id
_entity_poly.type
_entity_poly.pdbx_seq_one_letter_code
_entity_poly.pdbx_strand_id
1 'polypeptide(L)'
;MGYTSGFVSTTSLLEHAIDHSIFEFDIDDEGLYIDNFETYLYAIRPADNFYNVDESISHARDASPQNAYQYTMLRDALEEWGGMEEWVAYGGFAHTRIIAYAPINAALLNQYYQSGAMNSDVFWATRWHSNPSYSPQFDHDQSSSIPYPTVGTPNGFIIMAQNEAGQQLPLPVVTGTACNDSQNINHLIMKRESFAKRTCLNEKFPTIKYFYNKKALASILLLLTLN
;
A
#
# COMPACT_ATOMS: atom_id res chain seq x y z
N MET A 1 11.36 4.02 13.70
CA MET A 1 11.56 2.91 12.76
C MET A 1 11.52 3.51 11.37
N GLY A 2 12.57 3.37 10.57
CA GLY A 2 12.55 3.75 9.17
C GLY A 2 12.09 2.55 8.34
N TYR A 3 11.16 2.75 7.42
CA TYR A 3 10.72 1.69 6.52
C TYR A 3 11.72 1.55 5.38
N THR A 4 12.04 0.31 4.99
CA THR A 4 13.09 0.00 4.02
C THR A 4 12.53 -0.69 2.77
N SER A 5 11.24 -0.48 2.48
CA SER A 5 10.62 -1.07 1.30
C SER A 5 11.25 -0.49 0.04
N GLY A 6 11.64 -1.37 -0.88
CA GLY A 6 12.05 -0.99 -2.24
C GLY A 6 10.86 -0.78 -3.18
N PHE A 7 9.63 -0.88 -2.68
CA PHE A 7 8.40 -0.85 -3.47
C PHE A 7 7.53 0.34 -3.10
N VAL A 8 6.89 0.94 -4.11
CA VAL A 8 5.79 1.89 -3.95
C VAL A 8 4.48 1.20 -4.30
N SER A 9 3.54 1.18 -3.34
CA SER A 9 2.22 0.60 -3.51
C SER A 9 1.33 1.50 -4.38
N THR A 10 0.59 0.87 -5.29
CA THR A 10 -0.40 1.47 -6.19
C THR A 10 -1.51 0.45 -6.42
N THR A 11 -2.61 0.86 -7.06
CA THR A 11 -3.69 -0.06 -7.45
C THR A 11 -4.21 0.30 -8.82
N SER A 12 -4.74 -0.69 -9.54
CA SER A 12 -5.45 -0.49 -10.80
C SER A 12 -6.94 -0.20 -10.60
N LEU A 13 -7.46 -0.28 -9.37
CA LEU A 13 -8.86 -0.04 -9.04
C LEU A 13 -9.05 1.31 -8.35
N LEU A 14 -9.90 2.16 -8.95
CA LEU A 14 -10.25 3.47 -8.39
C LEU A 14 -10.85 3.38 -6.99
N GLU A 15 -11.74 2.40 -6.77
CA GLU A 15 -12.37 2.15 -5.47
C GLU A 15 -11.34 1.89 -4.37
N HIS A 16 -10.37 1.00 -4.61
CA HIS A 16 -9.29 0.73 -3.65
C HIS A 16 -8.43 1.96 -3.37
N ALA A 17 -8.17 2.80 -4.40
CA ALA A 17 -7.42 4.04 -4.20
C ALA A 17 -8.19 5.04 -3.32
N ILE A 18 -9.51 5.12 -3.48
CA ILE A 18 -10.40 5.95 -2.65
C ILE A 18 -10.44 5.41 -1.23
N ASP A 19 -10.68 4.11 -1.04
CA ASP A 19 -10.77 3.47 0.28
C ASP A 19 -9.46 3.58 1.07
N HIS A 20 -8.31 3.60 0.39
CA HIS A 20 -7.02 3.89 1.02
C HIS A 20 -6.88 5.36 1.38
N SER A 21 -7.36 6.27 0.52
CA SER A 21 -7.23 7.71 0.73
C SER A 21 -8.04 8.23 1.93
N ILE A 22 -9.20 7.62 2.21
CA ILE A 22 -10.06 8.01 3.34
C ILE A 22 -9.52 7.56 4.69
N PHE A 23 -8.52 6.67 4.72
CA PHE A 23 -8.03 6.06 5.95
C PHE A 23 -7.53 7.09 6.98
N GLU A 24 -6.91 8.16 6.50
CA GLU A 24 -6.33 9.21 7.33
C GLU A 24 -7.32 10.32 7.73
N PHE A 25 -8.59 10.23 7.32
CA PHE A 25 -9.59 11.22 7.72
C PHE A 25 -10.20 10.89 9.07
N ASP A 26 -10.25 11.89 9.94
CA ASP A 26 -10.98 11.84 11.19
C ASP A 26 -12.48 11.96 10.95
N ILE A 27 -13.26 11.34 11.83
CA ILE A 27 -14.72 11.40 11.83
C ILE A 27 -15.18 11.99 13.16
N ASP A 28 -16.08 12.96 13.12
CA ASP A 28 -16.64 13.57 14.33
C ASP A 28 -17.71 12.69 15.00
N ASP A 29 -18.22 13.16 16.15
CA ASP A 29 -19.27 12.47 16.91
C ASP A 29 -20.60 12.34 16.13
N GLU A 30 -20.78 13.09 15.03
CA GLU A 30 -21.94 13.03 14.15
C GLU A 30 -21.75 12.08 12.95
N GLY A 31 -20.57 11.47 12.82
CA GLY A 31 -20.24 10.57 11.72
C GLY A 31 -19.81 11.28 10.44
N LEU A 32 -19.41 12.56 10.53
CA LEU A 32 -18.95 13.36 9.40
C LEU A 32 -17.42 13.47 9.40
N TYR A 33 -16.83 13.47 8.21
CA TYR A 33 -15.40 13.71 8.02
C TYR A 33 -15.03 15.15 8.41
N ILE A 34 -13.93 15.31 9.14
CA ILE A 34 -13.47 16.61 9.66
C ILE A 34 -12.58 17.32 8.62
N ASP A 35 -12.83 18.62 8.39
CA ASP A 35 -12.11 19.45 7.39
C ASP A 35 -10.75 19.96 7.90
N ASN A 36 -9.87 19.05 8.30
CA ASN A 36 -8.50 19.33 8.78
C ASN A 36 -7.42 18.72 7.89
N PHE A 37 -7.82 17.92 6.90
CA PHE A 37 -6.93 17.09 6.09
C PHE A 37 -7.38 17.04 4.63
N GLU A 38 -6.39 17.01 3.73
CA GLU A 38 -6.60 16.78 2.30
C GLU A 38 -5.57 15.74 1.83
N THR A 39 -6.04 14.78 1.06
CA THR A 39 -5.21 13.78 0.36
C THR A 39 -5.43 13.88 -1.13
N TYR A 40 -4.67 13.11 -1.91
CA TYR A 40 -4.72 13.20 -3.36
C TYR A 40 -4.77 11.81 -4.00
N LEU A 41 -5.66 11.66 -4.96
CA LEU A 41 -5.58 10.59 -5.95
C LEU A 41 -4.57 10.98 -7.02
N TYR A 42 -3.74 10.02 -7.43
CA TYR A 42 -2.78 10.20 -8.52
C TYR A 42 -3.04 9.16 -9.61
N ALA A 43 -3.25 9.63 -10.84
CA ALA A 43 -3.23 8.79 -12.02
C ALA A 43 -1.79 8.66 -12.51
N ILE A 44 -1.24 7.45 -12.52
CA ILE A 44 0.17 7.19 -12.82
C ILE A 44 0.25 6.29 -14.06
N ARG A 45 1.10 6.66 -15.02
CA ARG A 45 1.47 5.80 -16.14
C ARG A 45 2.46 4.73 -15.66
N PRO A 46 2.11 3.43 -15.67
CA PRO A 46 3.02 2.38 -15.24
C PRO A 46 4.21 2.23 -16.19
N ALA A 47 5.19 1.44 -15.75
CA ALA A 47 6.33 1.00 -16.56
C ALA A 47 6.63 -0.48 -16.26
N ASP A 48 7.65 -1.03 -16.93
CA ASP A 48 8.08 -2.43 -16.77
C ASP A 48 8.52 -2.81 -15.34
N ASN A 49 8.73 -1.83 -14.45
CA ASN A 49 9.01 -2.06 -13.04
C ASN A 49 7.77 -2.10 -12.13
N PHE A 50 6.56 -2.05 -12.70
CA PHE A 50 5.30 -2.22 -11.97
C PHE A 50 4.86 -3.68 -12.04
N TYR A 51 4.75 -4.33 -10.88
CA TYR A 51 4.45 -5.76 -10.78
C TYR A 51 3.12 -5.97 -10.05
N ASN A 52 2.31 -6.92 -10.54
CA ASN A 52 1.13 -7.40 -9.83
C ASN A 52 1.57 -8.24 -8.62
N VAL A 53 1.09 -7.89 -7.43
CA VAL A 53 1.51 -8.55 -6.18
C VAL A 53 1.02 -10.00 -6.11
N ASP A 54 -0.25 -10.23 -6.38
CA ASP A 54 -0.87 -11.56 -6.29
C ASP A 54 -0.28 -12.55 -7.29
N GLU A 55 -0.02 -12.08 -8.52
CA GLU A 55 0.63 -12.89 -9.55
C GLU A 55 2.06 -13.23 -9.14
N SER A 56 2.80 -12.28 -8.57
CA SER A 56 4.16 -12.48 -8.08
C SER A 56 4.22 -13.51 -6.96
N ILE A 57 3.33 -13.40 -5.98
CA ILE A 57 3.27 -14.35 -4.85
C ILE A 57 2.81 -15.74 -5.33
N SER A 58 1.82 -15.80 -6.22
CA SER A 58 1.32 -17.05 -6.81
C SER A 58 2.40 -17.75 -7.62
N HIS A 59 3.14 -17.02 -8.45
CA HIS A 59 4.25 -17.58 -9.22
C HIS A 59 5.34 -18.16 -8.31
N ALA A 60 5.73 -17.43 -7.25
CA ALA A 60 6.74 -17.91 -6.31
C ALA A 60 6.27 -19.12 -5.48
N ARG A 61 4.97 -19.18 -5.15
CA ARG A 61 4.35 -20.36 -4.53
C ARG A 61 4.47 -21.54 -5.47
N ASP A 62 4.07 -21.40 -6.73
CA ASP A 62 4.00 -22.51 -7.69
C ASP A 62 5.39 -22.99 -8.14
N ALA A 63 6.40 -22.11 -8.07
CA ALA A 63 7.80 -22.48 -8.24
C ALA A 63 8.40 -23.21 -7.03
N SER A 64 7.74 -23.18 -5.87
CA SER A 64 8.21 -23.84 -4.64
C SER A 64 7.67 -25.28 -4.56
N PRO A 65 8.44 -26.26 -4.05
CA PRO A 65 7.91 -27.59 -3.77
C PRO A 65 6.72 -27.53 -2.80
N GLN A 66 5.64 -28.27 -3.08
CA GLN A 66 4.38 -28.19 -2.30
C GLN A 66 4.55 -28.48 -0.80
N ASN A 67 5.55 -29.28 -0.42
CA ASN A 67 5.89 -29.61 0.96
C ASN A 67 6.90 -28.65 1.60
N ALA A 68 7.41 -27.66 0.86
CA ALA A 68 8.35 -26.69 1.38
C ALA A 68 7.64 -25.68 2.30
N TYR A 69 8.38 -25.21 3.31
CA TYR A 69 7.93 -24.15 4.21
C TYR A 69 7.47 -22.90 3.44
N GLN A 70 8.24 -22.50 2.42
CA GLN A 70 7.94 -21.35 1.58
C GLN A 70 6.58 -21.47 0.86
N TYR A 71 6.27 -22.65 0.30
CA TYR A 71 4.99 -22.88 -0.37
C TYR A 71 3.81 -22.63 0.58
N THR A 72 3.89 -23.18 1.80
CA THR A 72 2.84 -23.01 2.81
C THR A 72 2.68 -21.54 3.20
N MET A 73 3.78 -20.85 3.45
CA MET A 73 3.74 -19.43 3.85
C MET A 73 3.20 -18.52 2.75
N LEU A 74 3.54 -18.77 1.48
CA LEU A 74 3.04 -17.98 0.34
C LEU A 74 1.57 -18.27 0.07
N ARG A 75 1.13 -19.53 0.19
CA ARG A 75 -0.29 -19.88 0.11
C ARG A 75 -1.09 -19.18 1.20
N ASP A 76 -0.65 -19.29 2.46
CA ASP A 76 -1.35 -18.68 3.60
C ASP A 76 -1.40 -17.14 3.45
N ALA A 77 -0.33 -16.52 2.91
CA ALA A 77 -0.33 -15.09 2.60
C ALA A 77 -1.35 -14.70 1.52
N LEU A 78 -1.50 -15.50 0.45
CA LEU A 78 -2.53 -15.28 -0.58
C LEU A 78 -3.96 -15.48 -0.05
N GLU A 79 -4.16 -16.46 0.84
CA GLU A 79 -5.48 -16.70 1.45
C GLU A 79 -5.90 -15.56 2.38
N GLU A 80 -4.94 -14.94 3.08
CA GLU A 80 -5.22 -13.88 4.05
C GLU A 80 -5.20 -12.47 3.43
N TRP A 81 -4.33 -12.22 2.45
CA TRP A 81 -4.03 -10.88 1.92
C TRP A 81 -4.13 -10.78 0.39
N GLY A 82 -4.52 -11.85 -0.31
CA GLY A 82 -4.75 -11.81 -1.75
C GLY A 82 -6.03 -11.05 -2.11
N GLY A 83 -6.17 -10.67 -3.37
CA GLY A 83 -7.33 -9.95 -3.90
C GLY A 83 -7.32 -8.44 -3.61
N MET A 84 -6.21 -7.91 -3.11
CA MET A 84 -6.05 -6.47 -2.88
C MET A 84 -5.89 -5.66 -4.18
N GLU A 85 -5.71 -6.33 -5.32
CA GLU A 85 -5.53 -5.69 -6.64
C GLU A 85 -4.39 -4.64 -6.59
N GLU A 86 -3.35 -4.98 -5.83
CA GLU A 86 -2.18 -4.15 -5.59
C GLU A 86 -1.15 -4.35 -6.71
N TRP A 87 -0.64 -3.22 -7.18
CA TRP A 87 0.51 -3.14 -8.05
C TRP A 87 1.63 -2.41 -7.33
N VAL A 88 2.85 -2.91 -7.45
CA VAL A 88 4.01 -2.29 -6.81
C VAL A 88 5.05 -1.84 -7.82
N ALA A 89 5.50 -0.58 -7.71
CA ALA A 89 6.61 -0.07 -8.49
C ALA A 89 7.94 -0.34 -7.77
N TYR A 90 8.74 -1.27 -8.29
CA TYR A 90 10.06 -1.57 -7.74
C TYR A 90 11.05 -0.45 -8.03
N GLY A 91 11.67 0.12 -7.01
CA GLY A 91 12.53 1.30 -7.12
C GLY A 91 11.76 2.61 -7.29
N GLY A 92 10.43 2.58 -7.22
CA GLY A 92 9.55 3.75 -7.40
C GLY A 92 9.40 4.20 -8.85
N PHE A 93 9.00 5.45 -9.05
CA PHE A 93 8.78 6.03 -10.36
C PHE A 93 9.07 7.54 -10.34
N ALA A 94 9.39 8.10 -11.51
CA ALA A 94 9.61 9.53 -11.64
C ALA A 94 8.28 10.31 -11.68
N HIS A 95 8.28 11.53 -11.13
CA HIS A 95 7.10 12.41 -11.16
C HIS A 95 6.58 12.71 -12.58
N THR A 96 7.42 12.58 -13.61
CA THR A 96 7.06 12.73 -15.03
C THR A 96 6.14 11.62 -15.54
N ARG A 97 5.89 10.57 -14.75
CA ARG A 97 4.92 9.49 -15.03
C ARG A 97 3.54 9.77 -14.43
N ILE A 98 3.41 10.74 -13.53
CA ILE A 98 2.12 11.15 -12.98
C ILE A 98 1.37 11.91 -14.08
N ILE A 99 0.23 11.40 -14.51
CA ILE A 99 -0.60 11.97 -15.58
C ILE A 99 -1.40 13.16 -15.03
N ALA A 100 -2.07 12.92 -13.91
CA ALA A 100 -2.97 13.88 -13.28
C ALA A 100 -3.12 13.55 -11.79
N TYR A 101 -3.69 14.49 -11.04
CA TYR A 101 -4.04 14.31 -9.64
C TYR A 101 -5.39 14.95 -9.33
N ALA A 102 -6.08 14.49 -8.29
CA ALA A 102 -7.34 15.07 -7.82
C ALA A 102 -7.35 15.11 -6.28
N PRO A 103 -7.71 16.26 -5.67
CA PRO A 103 -7.82 16.34 -4.21
C PRO A 103 -9.05 15.58 -3.70
N ILE A 104 -8.89 14.97 -2.54
CA ILE A 104 -9.94 14.43 -1.69
C ILE A 104 -9.89 15.18 -0.37
N ASN A 105 -11.01 15.77 0.03
CA ASN A 105 -11.18 16.49 1.29
C ASN A 105 -12.51 16.12 1.94
N ALA A 106 -12.69 16.55 3.18
CA ALA A 106 -13.85 16.21 3.99
C ALA A 106 -15.18 16.60 3.34
N ALA A 107 -15.26 17.77 2.71
CA ALA A 107 -16.48 18.22 2.03
C ALA A 107 -16.89 17.26 0.90
N LEU A 108 -15.91 16.80 0.10
CA LEU A 108 -16.15 15.87 -1.00
C LEU A 108 -16.57 14.49 -0.46
N LEU A 109 -15.94 14.02 0.61
CA LEU A 109 -16.28 12.74 1.25
C LEU A 109 -17.69 12.75 1.86
N ASN A 110 -18.00 13.76 2.67
CA ASN A 110 -19.30 13.92 3.33
C ASN A 110 -20.46 13.99 2.31
N GLN A 111 -20.21 14.58 1.13
CA GLN A 111 -21.24 14.74 0.12
C GLN A 111 -21.42 13.51 -0.77
N TYR A 112 -20.35 12.79 -1.10
CA TYR A 112 -20.39 11.81 -2.20
C TYR A 112 -19.94 10.39 -1.85
N TYR A 113 -19.19 10.18 -0.77
CA TYR A 113 -18.61 8.87 -0.48
C TYR A 113 -19.69 7.80 -0.23
N GLN A 114 -20.66 8.09 0.64
CA GLN A 114 -21.77 7.16 0.96
C GLN A 114 -22.69 6.85 -0.22
N SER A 115 -22.72 7.73 -1.24
CA SER A 115 -23.52 7.52 -2.44
C SER A 115 -22.87 6.57 -3.45
N GLY A 116 -21.58 6.24 -3.26
CA GLY A 116 -20.76 5.51 -4.23
C GLY A 116 -20.41 6.31 -5.49
N ALA A 117 -20.84 7.58 -5.60
CA ALA A 117 -20.57 8.40 -6.78
C ALA A 117 -19.06 8.55 -7.07
N MET A 118 -18.23 8.55 -6.03
CA MET A 118 -16.78 8.64 -6.16
C MET A 118 -16.16 7.41 -6.85
N ASN A 119 -16.83 6.26 -6.91
CA ASN A 119 -16.30 5.04 -7.56
C ASN A 119 -16.51 5.04 -9.10
N SER A 120 -16.83 6.20 -9.69
CA SER A 120 -17.11 6.35 -11.11
C SER A 120 -16.11 7.25 -11.82
N ASP A 121 -15.58 6.82 -12.97
CA ASP A 121 -14.72 7.65 -13.82
C ASP A 121 -15.39 8.96 -14.24
N VAL A 122 -16.72 8.94 -14.44
CA VAL A 122 -17.50 10.13 -14.82
C VAL A 122 -17.48 11.18 -13.72
N PHE A 123 -17.47 10.76 -12.44
CA PHE A 123 -17.37 11.67 -11.31
C PHE A 123 -16.02 12.41 -11.33
N TRP A 124 -14.94 11.74 -11.70
CA TRP A 124 -13.60 12.33 -11.71
C TRP A 124 -13.25 13.08 -12.98
N ALA A 125 -13.96 12.87 -14.09
CA ALA A 125 -13.65 13.43 -15.40
C ALA A 125 -13.39 14.95 -15.41
N THR A 126 -14.09 15.73 -14.56
CA THR A 126 -13.91 17.18 -14.43
C THR A 126 -13.14 17.62 -13.19
N ARG A 127 -12.66 16.68 -12.39
CA ARG A 127 -11.96 16.94 -11.11
C ARG A 127 -10.46 16.67 -11.19
N TRP A 128 -9.99 16.03 -12.25
CA TRP A 128 -8.58 15.83 -12.51
C TRP A 128 -7.88 17.14 -12.85
N HIS A 129 -6.77 17.40 -12.17
CA HIS A 129 -5.79 18.41 -12.51
C HIS A 129 -4.65 17.75 -13.31
N SER A 130 -4.44 18.19 -14.55
CA SER A 130 -3.33 17.69 -15.37
C SER A 130 -1.99 18.06 -14.75
N ASN A 131 -1.04 17.11 -14.76
CA ASN A 131 0.34 17.38 -14.37
C ASN A 131 1.12 17.95 -15.57
N PRO A 132 1.57 19.22 -15.54
CA PRO A 132 2.33 19.80 -16.66
C PRO A 132 3.70 19.15 -16.89
N SER A 133 4.22 18.43 -15.90
CA SER A 133 5.48 17.69 -16.00
C SER A 133 5.31 16.27 -16.55
N TYR A 134 4.08 15.83 -16.81
CA TYR A 134 3.85 14.54 -17.45
C TYR A 134 4.53 14.49 -18.82
N SER A 135 5.24 13.39 -19.11
CA SER A 135 5.89 13.20 -20.40
C SER A 135 5.06 12.25 -21.28
N PRO A 136 4.52 12.74 -22.41
CA PRO A 136 3.74 11.91 -23.35
C PRO A 136 4.54 10.75 -23.97
N GLN A 137 5.87 10.78 -23.88
CA GLN A 137 6.72 9.67 -24.36
C GLN A 137 6.41 8.35 -23.66
N PHE A 138 5.77 8.38 -22.48
CA PHE A 138 5.37 7.20 -21.72
C PHE A 138 3.96 6.68 -22.08
N ASP A 139 3.22 7.30 -23.01
CA ASP A 139 1.81 6.96 -23.28
C ASP A 139 1.58 5.50 -23.70
N HIS A 140 2.62 4.84 -24.20
CA HIS A 140 2.60 3.44 -24.61
C HIS A 140 3.23 2.47 -23.60
N ASP A 141 3.78 2.99 -22.49
CA ASP A 141 4.34 2.15 -21.43
C ASP A 141 3.23 1.34 -20.76
N GLN A 142 3.56 0.11 -20.40
CA GLN A 142 2.70 -0.83 -19.70
C GLN A 142 3.41 -1.33 -18.45
N SER A 143 2.64 -1.88 -17.51
CA SER A 143 3.20 -2.63 -16.38
C SER A 143 3.97 -3.86 -16.86
N SER A 144 4.76 -4.46 -15.97
CA SER A 144 5.42 -5.73 -16.24
C SER A 144 4.39 -6.79 -16.64
N SER A 145 4.65 -7.50 -17.74
CA SER A 145 3.88 -8.68 -18.14
C SER A 145 4.36 -9.97 -17.48
N ILE A 146 5.38 -9.88 -16.62
CA ILE A 146 5.94 -11.01 -15.88
C ILE A 146 5.88 -10.75 -14.37
N PRO A 147 5.76 -11.80 -13.54
CA PRO A 147 5.75 -11.66 -12.10
C PRO A 147 7.11 -11.18 -11.57
N TYR A 148 7.12 -10.53 -10.40
CA TYR A 148 8.35 -10.11 -9.74
C TYR A 148 9.20 -11.34 -9.38
N PRO A 149 10.49 -11.40 -9.79
CA PRO A 149 11.26 -12.64 -9.76
C PRO A 149 11.79 -13.05 -8.37
N THR A 150 11.78 -12.13 -7.40
CA THR A 150 12.50 -12.29 -6.12
C THR A 150 11.58 -12.21 -4.91
N VAL A 151 10.45 -12.91 -4.95
CA VAL A 151 9.56 -13.03 -3.79
C VAL A 151 10.20 -13.95 -2.73
N GLY A 152 10.46 -13.40 -1.56
CA GLY A 152 11.01 -14.14 -0.42
C GLY A 152 9.95 -14.96 0.32
N THR A 153 10.38 -15.74 1.32
CA THR A 153 9.45 -16.40 2.25
C THR A 153 8.90 -15.38 3.26
N PRO A 154 7.56 -15.23 3.40
CA PRO A 154 6.96 -14.38 4.43
C PRO A 154 7.40 -14.84 5.81
N ASN A 155 8.14 -13.99 6.53
CA ASN A 155 8.64 -14.25 7.88
C ASN A 155 8.44 -12.99 8.74
N GLY A 156 8.26 -13.18 10.05
CA GLY A 156 8.05 -12.06 10.98
C GLY A 156 6.59 -11.59 11.00
N PHE A 157 6.37 -10.29 10.83
CA PHE A 157 5.05 -9.66 10.94
C PHE A 157 4.87 -8.52 9.95
N ILE A 158 3.60 -8.24 9.60
CA ILE A 158 3.15 -6.99 9.00
C ILE A 158 2.69 -6.03 10.11
N ILE A 159 2.94 -4.74 9.93
CA ILE A 159 2.38 -3.70 10.78
C ILE A 159 1.21 -3.09 10.05
N MET A 160 0.03 -3.19 10.67
CA MET A 160 -1.19 -2.54 10.21
C MET A 160 -1.38 -1.26 11.01
N ALA A 161 -1.70 -0.16 10.36
CA ALA A 161 -2.30 0.99 11.01
C ALA A 161 -3.78 0.72 11.21
N GLN A 162 -4.36 1.24 12.29
CA GLN A 162 -5.81 1.21 12.51
C GLN A 162 -6.32 2.63 12.71
N ASN A 163 -7.41 3.01 12.03
CA ASN A 163 -8.08 4.29 12.25
C ASN A 163 -9.19 4.16 13.32
N GLU A 164 -9.83 5.27 13.68
CA GLU A 164 -10.86 5.31 14.73
C GLU A 164 -12.10 4.46 14.39
N ALA A 165 -12.43 4.32 13.10
CA ALA A 165 -13.49 3.44 12.61
C ALA A 165 -13.13 1.95 12.68
N GLY A 166 -11.91 1.61 13.09
CA GLY A 166 -11.42 0.24 13.22
C GLY A 166 -10.93 -0.38 11.90
N GLN A 167 -10.97 0.35 10.79
CA GLN A 167 -10.38 -0.06 9.51
C GLN A 167 -8.88 -0.25 9.70
N GLN A 168 -8.31 -1.25 9.02
CA GLN A 168 -6.89 -1.53 9.09
C GLN A 168 -6.27 -1.56 7.70
N LEU A 169 -5.15 -0.86 7.53
CA LEU A 169 -4.36 -0.88 6.31
C LEU A 169 -2.89 -1.17 6.60
N PRO A 170 -2.17 -1.83 5.68
CA PRO A 170 -0.72 -1.97 5.79
C PRO A 170 -0.07 -0.60 5.94
N LEU A 171 0.83 -0.46 6.91
CA LEU A 171 1.48 0.81 7.19
C LEU A 171 2.22 1.45 5.98
N PRO A 172 2.79 0.68 5.03
CA PRO A 172 3.35 1.23 3.78
C PRO A 172 2.32 1.89 2.85
N VAL A 173 1.04 1.50 2.93
CA VAL A 173 -0.06 2.09 2.16
C VAL A 173 -0.45 3.44 2.77
N VAL A 174 -0.55 3.49 4.10
CA VAL A 174 -0.96 4.69 4.85
C VAL A 174 0.09 5.79 4.80
N THR A 175 1.32 5.49 5.19
CA THR A 175 2.37 6.53 5.35
C THR A 175 2.82 7.18 4.04
N GLY A 176 2.43 6.62 2.88
CA GLY A 176 3.09 6.89 1.61
C GLY A 176 4.57 6.49 1.66
N THR A 177 5.09 5.98 0.56
CA THR A 177 6.54 5.72 0.45
C THR A 177 7.40 6.98 0.53
N ALA A 178 6.80 8.17 0.48
CA ALA A 178 7.48 9.46 0.67
C ALA A 178 8.12 9.62 2.07
N CYS A 179 7.74 8.79 3.04
CA CYS A 179 8.38 8.73 4.35
C CYS A 179 9.64 7.86 4.37
N ASN A 180 9.94 7.17 3.27
CA ASN A 180 11.22 6.51 3.05
C ASN A 180 12.20 7.47 2.41
N ASP A 181 13.17 7.90 3.22
CA ASP A 181 14.35 8.64 2.80
C ASP A 181 15.28 7.74 1.94
N SER A 182 14.77 7.34 0.77
CA SER A 182 15.44 6.47 -0.19
C SER A 182 15.87 7.25 -1.44
N GLN A 183 16.45 8.44 -1.24
CA GLN A 183 17.23 9.10 -2.31
C GLN A 183 18.50 8.33 -2.72
N ASN A 184 18.69 7.06 -2.31
CA ASN A 184 19.82 6.25 -2.74
C ASN A 184 19.48 4.75 -2.71
N ILE A 185 18.99 4.24 -3.84
CA ILE A 185 18.74 2.82 -4.11
C ILE A 185 20.04 1.99 -4.06
N ASN A 186 21.21 2.63 -4.18
CA ASN A 186 22.53 1.97 -4.14
C ASN A 186 23.01 1.56 -2.74
N HIS A 187 22.27 1.83 -1.66
CA HIS A 187 22.63 1.45 -0.30
C HIS A 187 21.56 0.56 0.35
N LEU A 188 21.28 -0.60 -0.24
CA LEU A 188 20.51 -1.69 0.38
C LEU A 188 21.30 -2.49 1.45
N ILE A 189 22.38 -1.91 2.00
CA ILE A 189 23.14 -2.50 3.11
C ILE A 189 22.72 -1.78 4.39
N MET A 190 21.96 -2.50 5.24
CA MET A 190 21.66 -2.21 6.65
C MET A 190 21.80 -0.73 7.06
N LYS A 191 20.83 0.12 6.72
CA LYS A 191 20.75 1.45 7.35
C LYS A 191 20.30 1.29 8.80
N ARG A 192 21.27 1.38 9.70
CA ARG A 192 21.11 1.64 11.13
C ARG A 192 20.16 2.82 11.34
N GLU A 193 19.18 2.63 12.21
CA GLU A 193 18.27 3.62 12.81
C GLU A 193 18.42 5.06 12.31
N SER A 194 17.91 5.36 11.12
CA SER A 194 17.53 6.71 10.80
C SER A 194 16.18 6.97 11.45
N PHE A 195 16.16 7.88 12.44
CA PHE A 195 14.92 8.42 13.00
C PHE A 195 14.08 8.94 11.83
N ALA A 196 13.04 8.19 11.44
CA ALA A 196 11.98 8.73 10.60
C ALA A 196 11.55 10.04 11.28
N LYS A 197 11.77 11.16 10.60
CA LYS A 197 11.31 12.46 11.09
C LYS A 197 9.82 12.31 11.40
N ARG A 198 9.40 12.72 12.60
CA ARG A 198 8.01 12.68 13.10
C ARG A 198 6.99 13.48 12.25
N THR A 199 7.37 13.93 11.06
CA THR A 199 6.65 14.90 10.22
C THR A 199 5.83 14.24 9.11
N CYS A 200 5.75 12.92 9.10
CA CYS A 200 5.21 12.12 8.01
C CYS A 200 3.85 11.49 8.31
N LEU A 201 3.37 11.67 9.53
CA LEU A 201 2.10 11.20 10.02
C LEU A 201 1.45 12.42 10.67
N ASN A 202 0.32 12.87 10.13
CA ASN A 202 -0.47 13.93 10.78
C ASN A 202 -1.00 13.43 12.13
N GLU A 203 -1.23 12.12 12.26
CA GLU A 203 -1.77 11.48 13.44
C GLU A 203 -0.98 10.25 13.89
N LYS A 204 -0.99 9.98 15.20
CA LYS A 204 -0.47 8.70 15.72
C LYS A 204 -1.54 7.62 15.54
N PHE A 205 -1.59 6.97 14.39
CA PHE A 205 -2.39 5.76 14.25
C PHE A 205 -1.91 4.69 15.25
N PRO A 206 -2.81 4.04 16.01
CA PRO A 206 -2.47 2.80 16.68
C PRO A 206 -1.97 1.79 15.63
N THR A 207 -0.93 1.03 15.98
CA THR A 207 -0.35 0.02 15.09
C THR A 207 -0.49 -1.36 15.71
N ILE A 208 -0.92 -2.31 14.89
CA ILE A 208 -1.12 -3.72 15.26
C ILE A 208 -0.16 -4.57 14.45
N LYS A 209 0.46 -5.57 15.10
CA LYS A 209 1.37 -6.51 14.44
C LYS A 209 0.65 -7.81 14.15
N TYR A 210 0.59 -8.20 12.88
CA TYR A 210 0.09 -9.49 12.44
C TYR A 210 1.26 -10.37 12.02
N PHE A 211 1.48 -11.47 12.74
CA PHE A 211 2.57 -12.39 12.43
C PHE A 211 2.17 -13.33 11.31
N TYR A 212 3.01 -13.43 10.29
CA TYR A 212 2.78 -14.36 9.18
C TYR A 212 2.77 -15.81 9.67
N ASN A 213 3.69 -16.17 10.58
CA ASN A 213 3.77 -17.53 11.12
C ASN A 213 2.97 -17.68 12.43
N LYS A 214 1.65 -17.83 12.30
CA LYS A 214 0.73 -18.06 13.43
C LYS A 214 1.00 -19.38 14.17
N LYS A 215 1.47 -20.41 13.48
CA LYS A 215 1.76 -21.73 14.07
C LYS A 215 2.94 -21.69 15.03
N ALA A 216 4.06 -21.07 14.62
CA ALA A 216 5.21 -20.89 15.50
C ALA A 216 4.84 -20.04 16.72
N LEU A 217 4.03 -18.99 16.51
CA LEU A 217 3.55 -18.15 17.61
C LEU A 217 2.67 -18.93 18.60
N ALA A 218 1.74 -19.74 18.09
CA ALA A 218 0.89 -20.61 18.90
C ALA A 218 1.71 -21.64 19.69
N SER A 219 2.74 -22.25 19.09
CA SER A 219 3.65 -23.15 19.79
C SER A 219 4.42 -22.46 20.92
N ILE A 220 4.89 -21.23 20.71
CA ILE A 220 5.55 -20.43 21.75
C ILE A 220 4.58 -20.08 22.88
N LEU A 221 3.35 -19.65 22.54
CA LEU A 221 2.33 -19.30 23.54
C LEU A 221 1.93 -20.53 24.38
N LEU A 222 1.75 -21.69 23.75
CA LEU A 222 1.48 -22.95 24.45
C LEU A 222 2.59 -23.31 25.45
N LEU A 223 3.85 -23.16 25.05
CA LEU A 223 5.00 -23.38 25.93
C LEU A 223 5.06 -22.38 27.11
N LEU A 224 4.59 -21.15 26.91
CA LEU A 224 4.53 -20.13 27.96
C LEU A 224 3.37 -20.33 28.94
N THR A 225 2.28 -21.00 28.52
CA THR A 225 1.13 -21.32 29.38
C THR A 225 1.24 -22.64 30.13
N LEU A 226 2.27 -23.45 29.82
CA LEU A 226 2.56 -24.74 30.47
C LEU A 226 3.61 -24.64 31.59
N ASN A 227 4.07 -23.42 31.93
CA ASN A 227 4.86 -23.09 33.13
C ASN A 227 4.02 -22.25 34.09
#